data_AF-A0A1I5ASH0-F1
#
_entry.id   AF-A0A1I5ASH0-F1
#
_cell.length_a   1.000
_cell.length_b   1.000
_cell.length_c   1.000
_cell.angle_alpha   90.00
_cell.angle_beta   90.00
_cell.angle_gamma   90.00
#
_symmetry.space_group_name_H-M   'P 1'
#
loop_
_entity.id
_entity.type
_entity.pdbx_description
1 polymer ?
#
loop_
_entity_poly.entity_id
_entity_poly.type
_entity_poly.pdbx_seq_one_letter_code
_entity_poly.pdbx_strand_id
1 'polypeptide(L)'
;MAVRCPDCGREHRYTAPAYPCACGAPVAPALNHRAAAIAVTHHTWDEDWVTVHCGTCGRADQWPHPELGCSCGTVLRVPVAGSLRPLGPGGTGGPAGASAGPRAAFRPVTIRTARDAVTAVALYLRWLGYEDIRRADQRQPSGIGLAARGVLVQVDPSVRPASLRDVECLWLTAMTESTDCVHFSLAGYANDARDRADGLGVSLFVLDLTGTPQPVNRAATDLVATGARV
;
A
#
# COMPACT_ATOMS: atom_id res chain seq x y z
N MET A 1 18.78 -7.05 14.97
CA MET A 1 18.18 -7.25 16.31
C MET A 1 17.79 -8.72 16.47
N ALA A 2 17.91 -9.29 17.67
CA ALA A 2 17.32 -10.60 17.98
C ALA A 2 15.86 -10.40 18.38
N VAL A 3 14.95 -11.12 17.73
CA VAL A 3 13.51 -11.10 18.00
C VAL A 3 13.10 -12.52 18.40
N ARG A 4 12.53 -12.68 19.59
CA ARG A 4 12.10 -13.98 20.10
C ARG A 4 10.62 -14.18 19.84
N CYS A 5 10.25 -15.37 19.37
CA CYS A 5 8.85 -15.76 19.19
C CYS A 5 8.19 -16.02 20.55
N PRO A 6 7.08 -15.34 20.87
CA PRO A 6 6.37 -15.58 22.14
C PRO A 6 5.71 -16.96 22.18
N ASP A 7 5.37 -17.55 21.02
CA ASP A 7 4.67 -18.85 20.98
C ASP A 7 5.63 -20.04 21.08
N CYS A 8 6.74 -20.03 20.33
CA CYS A 8 7.68 -21.17 20.29
C CYS A 8 9.06 -20.88 20.90
N GLY A 9 9.32 -19.66 21.36
CA GLY A 9 10.56 -19.26 22.01
C GLY A 9 11.79 -19.12 21.09
N ARG A 10 11.65 -19.39 19.77
CA ARG A 10 12.75 -19.32 18.80
C ARG A 10 13.22 -17.89 18.58
N GLU A 11 14.53 -17.70 18.47
CA GLU A 11 15.13 -16.41 18.15
C GLU A 11 15.37 -16.25 16.65
N HIS A 12 15.09 -15.05 16.16
CA HIS A 12 15.26 -14.65 14.77
C HIS A 12 16.11 -13.40 14.67
N ARG A 13 16.98 -13.34 13.66
CA ARG A 13 17.72 -12.13 13.33
C ARG A 13 16.86 -11.27 12.41
N TYR A 14 16.50 -10.08 12.87
CA TYR A 14 15.66 -9.13 12.14
C TYR A 14 16.40 -7.80 11.87
N THR A 15 16.20 -7.27 10.67
CA THR A 15 16.66 -5.95 10.23
C THR A 15 15.46 -5.22 9.64
N ALA A 16 15.21 -3.99 10.09
CA ALA A 16 14.10 -3.20 9.58
C ALA A 16 14.29 -2.90 8.09
N PRO A 17 13.26 -3.06 7.26
CA PRO A 17 13.31 -2.65 5.86
C PRO A 17 13.50 -1.13 5.77
N ALA A 18 14.28 -0.69 4.78
CA ALA A 18 14.42 0.71 4.42
C ALA A 18 13.48 1.05 3.27
N TYR A 19 12.78 2.17 3.40
CA TYR A 19 11.85 2.70 2.40
C TYR A 19 12.37 4.04 1.87
N PRO A 20 12.07 4.39 0.61
CA PRO A 20 12.50 5.68 0.06
C PRO A 20 11.60 6.81 0.58
N CYS A 21 12.19 7.79 1.26
CA CYS A 21 11.53 9.07 1.54
C CYS A 21 11.35 9.85 0.23
N ALA A 22 10.40 10.79 0.20
CA ALA A 22 10.19 11.70 -0.93
C ALA A 22 11.46 12.50 -1.34
N CYS A 23 12.40 12.72 -0.42
CA CYS A 23 13.68 13.37 -0.72
C CYS A 23 14.74 12.40 -1.31
N GLY A 24 14.42 11.12 -1.47
CA GLY A 24 15.33 10.08 -1.96
C GLY A 24 16.19 9.41 -0.88
N ALA A 25 16.20 9.91 0.35
CA ALA A 25 16.93 9.29 1.46
C ALA A 25 16.23 8.00 1.94
N PRO A 26 16.97 6.92 2.25
CA PRO A 26 16.39 5.74 2.85
C PRO A 26 15.96 6.02 4.30
N VAL A 27 14.75 5.63 4.65
CA VAL A 27 14.19 5.71 6.00
C VAL A 27 13.81 4.33 6.50
N ALA A 28 14.21 4.00 7.72
CA ALA A 28 13.86 2.74 8.36
C ALA A 28 13.35 3.03 9.78
N PRO A 29 12.29 2.35 10.23
CA PRO A 29 11.81 2.52 11.59
C PRO A 29 12.89 2.09 12.59
N ALA A 30 13.14 2.92 13.59
CA ALA A 30 14.04 2.58 14.68
C ALA A 30 13.42 1.44 15.48
N LEU A 31 14.13 0.33 15.66
CA LEU A 31 13.63 -0.82 16.41
C LEU A 31 13.85 -0.62 17.91
N ASN A 32 12.85 -0.95 18.72
CA ASN A 32 12.99 -0.94 20.17
C ASN A 32 13.54 -2.29 20.65
N HIS A 33 14.84 -2.34 20.92
CA HIS A 33 15.55 -3.55 21.35
C HIS A 33 15.15 -4.09 22.73
N ARG A 34 14.44 -3.29 23.54
CA ARG A 34 14.06 -3.65 24.92
C ARG A 34 12.63 -4.17 25.02
N ALA A 35 11.79 -3.92 24.02
CA ALA A 35 10.42 -4.40 24.00
C ALA A 35 10.37 -5.82 23.41
N ALA A 36 9.46 -6.64 23.93
CA ALA A 36 9.18 -7.97 23.40
C ALA A 36 8.32 -7.88 22.13
N ALA A 37 8.56 -8.77 21.17
CA ALA A 37 7.69 -8.90 20.01
C ALA A 37 6.35 -9.51 20.40
N ILE A 38 5.28 -9.06 19.75
CA ILE A 38 3.91 -9.45 20.06
C ILE A 38 3.42 -10.36 18.93
N ALA A 39 2.80 -11.50 19.29
CA ALA A 39 2.14 -12.36 18.31
C ALA A 39 0.90 -11.65 17.76
N VAL A 40 0.81 -11.57 16.44
CA VAL A 40 -0.37 -11.06 15.74
C VAL A 40 -1.39 -12.19 15.67
N THR A 41 -2.36 -12.17 16.58
CA THR A 41 -3.46 -13.15 16.62
C THR A 41 -4.70 -12.65 15.88
N HIS A 42 -4.84 -11.34 15.73
CA HIS A 42 -5.93 -10.69 15.01
C HIS A 42 -5.40 -9.44 14.29
N HIS A 43 -5.79 -9.25 13.03
CA HIS A 43 -5.49 -8.03 12.29
C HIS A 43 -6.56 -6.97 12.61
N THR A 44 -6.23 -6.02 13.48
CA THR A 44 -7.03 -4.81 13.71
C THR A 44 -6.38 -3.63 12.98
N TRP A 45 -7.19 -2.89 12.21
CA TRP A 45 -6.75 -1.96 11.17
C TRP A 45 -5.90 -0.76 11.67
N ASP A 46 -6.00 -0.37 12.95
CA ASP A 46 -5.28 0.77 13.55
C ASP A 46 -3.85 0.44 14.04
N GLU A 47 -3.49 -0.84 14.19
CA GLU A 47 -2.24 -1.22 14.85
C GLU A 47 -1.10 -1.56 13.86
N ASP A 48 -1.29 -1.22 12.57
CA ASP A 48 -0.50 -1.72 11.44
C ASP A 48 0.54 -0.71 10.89
N TRP A 49 0.65 0.50 11.45
CA TRP A 49 1.47 1.58 10.89
C TRP A 49 2.33 2.30 11.94
N VAL A 50 3.53 2.68 11.54
CA VAL A 50 4.51 3.41 12.36
C VAL A 50 4.93 4.69 11.65
N THR A 51 4.94 5.79 12.40
CA THR A 51 5.50 7.06 11.91
C THR A 51 7.02 7.01 11.97
N VAL A 52 7.68 7.31 10.85
CA VAL A 52 9.14 7.37 10.76
C VAL A 52 9.53 8.75 10.26
N HIS A 53 10.49 9.37 10.95
CA HIS A 53 11.06 10.64 10.54
C HIS A 53 12.29 10.45 9.66
N CYS A 54 12.35 11.19 8.56
CA CYS A 54 13.56 11.23 7.74
C CYS A 54 14.65 12.05 8.45
N GLY A 55 15.81 11.44 8.70
CA GLY A 55 16.97 12.14 9.27
C GLY A 55 17.57 13.21 8.36
N THR A 56 17.23 13.21 7.06
CA THR A 56 17.74 14.17 6.07
C THR A 56 16.83 15.37 5.88
N CYS A 57 15.52 15.16 5.67
CA CYS A 57 14.57 16.25 5.38
C CYS A 57 13.57 16.53 6.52
N GLY A 58 13.60 15.76 7.60
CA GLY A 58 12.72 15.93 8.77
C GLY A 58 11.27 15.48 8.58
N ARG A 59 10.84 15.13 7.36
CA ARG A 59 9.46 14.70 7.09
C ARG A 59 9.09 13.46 7.89
N ALA A 60 7.87 13.45 8.41
CA ALA A 60 7.26 12.34 9.11
C ALA A 60 6.33 11.61 8.13
N ASP A 61 6.64 10.35 7.82
CA ASP A 61 5.83 9.53 6.94
C ASP A 61 5.38 8.27 7.69
N GLN A 62 4.20 7.76 7.34
CA GLN A 62 3.70 6.51 7.90
C GLN A 62 4.16 5.33 7.04
N TRP A 63 4.70 4.32 7.70
CA TRP A 63 5.16 3.09 7.08
C TRP A 63 4.54 1.88 7.75
N PRO A 64 4.35 0.78 7.02
CA PRO A 64 3.78 -0.44 7.60
C PRO A 64 4.63 -0.96 8.78
N HIS A 65 3.99 -1.31 9.91
CA HIS A 65 4.63 -1.78 11.14
C HIS A 65 5.47 -3.03 10.86
N PRO A 66 6.77 -3.08 11.23
CA PRO A 66 7.64 -4.18 10.83
C PRO A 66 7.20 -5.51 11.44
N GLU A 67 7.04 -6.53 10.61
CA GLU A 67 6.60 -7.88 11.02
C GLU A 67 7.62 -8.95 10.62
N LEU A 68 7.58 -10.07 11.32
CA LEU A 68 8.42 -11.24 11.12
C LEU A 68 7.55 -12.51 11.14
N GLY A 69 7.61 -13.32 10.09
CA GLY A 69 7.03 -14.66 10.10
C GLY A 69 7.97 -15.67 10.78
N CYS A 70 7.48 -16.40 11.77
CA CYS A 70 8.17 -17.54 12.34
C CYS A 70 7.79 -18.82 11.59
N SER A 71 8.73 -19.77 11.49
CA SER A 71 8.49 -21.08 10.87
C SER A 71 7.46 -21.94 11.63
N CYS A 72 7.06 -21.56 12.85
CA CYS A 72 5.95 -22.20 13.58
C CYS A 72 4.56 -21.73 13.12
N GLY A 73 4.47 -20.76 12.21
CA GLY A 73 3.22 -20.20 11.69
C GLY A 73 2.81 -18.88 12.33
N THR A 74 3.45 -18.47 13.44
CA THR A 74 3.17 -17.20 14.13
C THR A 74 3.75 -16.01 13.35
N VAL A 75 2.97 -14.95 13.18
CA VAL A 75 3.45 -13.65 12.72
C VAL A 75 3.69 -12.75 13.93
N LEU A 76 4.84 -12.10 13.97
CA LEU A 76 5.28 -11.27 15.10
C LEU A 76 5.39 -9.83 14.66
N ARG A 77 4.85 -8.90 15.45
CA ARG A 77 5.16 -7.47 15.33
C ARG A 77 6.47 -7.15 16.03
N VAL A 78 7.41 -6.57 15.28
CA VAL A 78 8.70 -6.15 15.80
C VAL A 78 8.55 -4.77 16.43
N PRO A 79 8.95 -4.57 17.69
CA PRO A 79 8.76 -3.29 18.37
C PRO A 79 9.57 -2.16 17.73
N VAL A 80 8.96 -0.97 17.59
CA VAL A 80 9.63 0.25 17.13
C VAL A 80 9.78 1.25 18.27
N ALA A 81 10.83 2.07 18.22
CA ALA A 81 11.07 3.16 19.14
C ALA A 81 10.43 4.44 18.58
N GLY A 82 9.59 5.12 19.36
CA GLY A 82 9.07 6.46 19.01
C GLY A 82 7.62 6.55 18.56
N SER A 83 6.79 5.51 18.68
CA SER A 83 5.34 5.63 18.47
C SER A 83 4.67 6.28 19.70
N LEU A 84 4.76 7.60 19.81
CA LEU A 84 3.81 8.33 20.65
C LEU A 84 2.45 8.33 19.94
N ARG A 85 1.40 8.04 20.74
CA ARG A 85 -0.03 8.02 20.40
C ARG A 85 -0.48 9.12 19.42
N PRO A 86 -1.58 8.91 18.67
CA PRO A 86 -2.15 9.94 17.82
C PRO A 86 -2.56 11.16 18.66
N LEU A 87 -1.95 12.31 18.40
CA LEU A 87 -2.51 13.61 18.76
C LEU A 87 -3.41 14.06 17.61
N GLY A 88 -4.61 14.53 17.96
CA GLY A 88 -5.71 14.85 17.06
C GLY A 88 -5.44 15.99 16.06
N PRO A 89 -6.47 16.37 15.29
CA PRO A 89 -6.31 17.13 14.05
C PRO A 89 -5.95 18.59 14.33
N GLY A 90 -4.90 19.08 13.65
CA GLY A 90 -4.59 20.50 13.62
C GLY A 90 -3.36 20.83 12.80
N GLY A 91 -3.54 21.66 11.77
CA GLY A 91 -2.47 22.54 11.26
C GLY A 91 -2.02 22.34 9.81
N THR A 92 -2.84 22.83 8.88
CA THR A 92 -2.52 23.43 7.57
C THR A 92 -1.05 23.74 7.22
N GLY A 93 -0.67 23.43 5.97
CA GLY A 93 0.40 24.14 5.26
C GLY A 93 0.91 23.46 3.98
N GLY A 94 0.22 23.64 2.85
CA GLY A 94 0.80 23.44 1.50
C GLY A 94 1.77 24.57 1.12
N PRO A 95 2.63 24.38 0.09
CA PRO A 95 2.22 24.60 -1.31
C PRO A 95 2.68 23.45 -2.25
N ALA A 96 1.84 22.98 -3.18
CA ALA A 96 1.55 23.49 -4.53
C ALA A 96 2.45 22.88 -5.64
N GLY A 97 1.79 22.04 -6.44
CA GLY A 97 2.01 21.69 -7.85
C GLY A 97 3.38 21.92 -8.48
N ALA A 98 4.10 20.82 -8.71
CA ALA A 98 5.11 20.75 -9.76
C ALA A 98 4.55 19.94 -10.94
N SER A 99 4.26 20.64 -12.03
CA SER A 99 3.89 20.07 -13.33
C SER A 99 4.99 19.16 -13.87
N ALA A 100 4.56 18.06 -14.48
CA ALA A 100 5.36 16.89 -14.86
C ALA A 100 6.49 17.18 -15.86
N GLY A 101 7.74 16.98 -15.42
CA GLY A 101 8.81 16.52 -16.31
C GLY A 101 8.61 15.04 -16.68
N PRO A 102 9.43 14.47 -17.59
CA PRO A 102 9.36 13.05 -17.92
C PRO A 102 9.50 12.23 -16.63
N ARG A 103 8.44 11.48 -16.29
CA ARG A 103 8.39 10.67 -15.08
C ARG A 103 9.55 9.66 -15.14
N ALA A 104 10.40 9.64 -14.11
CA ALA A 104 11.54 8.73 -14.03
C ALA A 104 11.09 7.27 -14.16
N ALA A 105 11.97 6.34 -14.55
CA ALA A 105 11.59 4.93 -14.65
C ALA A 105 11.11 4.38 -13.28
N PHE A 106 10.02 3.61 -13.29
CA PHE A 106 9.49 2.96 -12.10
C PHE A 106 10.48 1.92 -11.55
N ARG A 107 10.63 1.85 -10.22
CA ARG A 107 11.49 0.87 -9.54
C ARG A 107 10.61 -0.13 -8.78
N PRO A 108 10.42 -1.36 -9.29
CA PRO A 108 9.51 -2.32 -8.69
C PRO A 108 10.08 -2.98 -7.43
N VAL A 109 9.19 -3.58 -6.64
CA VAL A 109 9.51 -4.43 -5.49
C VAL A 109 8.94 -5.82 -5.75
N THR A 110 9.76 -6.86 -5.62
CA THR A 110 9.32 -8.25 -5.85
C THR A 110 8.18 -8.63 -4.92
N ILE A 111 7.13 -9.25 -5.47
CA ILE A 111 5.94 -9.64 -4.70
C ILE A 111 6.07 -11.08 -4.23
N ARG A 112 6.12 -11.29 -2.91
CA ARG A 112 6.11 -12.62 -2.27
C ARG A 112 4.91 -12.80 -1.35
N THR A 113 4.30 -11.70 -0.96
CA THR A 113 3.17 -11.64 -0.02
C THR A 113 2.13 -10.63 -0.49
N ALA A 114 0.91 -10.71 0.08
CA ALA A 114 -0.12 -9.69 -0.12
C ALA A 114 0.34 -8.27 0.25
N ARG A 115 1.23 -8.16 1.25
CA ARG A 115 1.81 -6.88 1.67
C ARG A 115 2.79 -6.32 0.64
N ASP A 116 3.55 -7.17 -0.02
CA ASP A 116 4.45 -6.73 -1.09
C ASP A 116 3.64 -6.22 -2.27
N ALA A 117 2.49 -6.83 -2.56
CA ALA A 117 1.55 -6.34 -3.58
C ALA A 117 1.01 -4.95 -3.24
N VAL A 118 0.56 -4.74 -2.00
CA VAL A 118 0.12 -3.41 -1.52
C VAL A 118 1.27 -2.40 -1.60
N THR A 119 2.48 -2.80 -1.24
CA THR A 119 3.67 -1.94 -1.29
C THR A 119 4.01 -1.54 -2.72
N ALA A 120 4.00 -2.50 -3.65
CA ALA A 120 4.22 -2.26 -5.08
C ALA A 120 3.18 -1.28 -5.64
N VAL A 121 1.90 -1.46 -5.27
CA VAL A 121 0.82 -0.55 -5.68
C VAL A 121 0.99 0.84 -5.09
N ALA A 122 1.30 0.97 -3.80
CA ALA A 122 1.50 2.27 -3.17
C ALA A 122 2.68 3.03 -3.82
N LEU A 123 3.79 2.34 -4.11
CA LEU A 123 4.92 2.95 -4.83
C LEU A 123 4.53 3.35 -6.26
N TYR A 124 3.70 2.55 -6.93
CA TYR A 124 3.23 2.84 -8.27
C TYR A 124 2.30 4.06 -8.30
N LEU A 125 1.39 4.18 -7.32
CA LEU A 125 0.53 5.36 -7.18
C LEU A 125 1.34 6.64 -6.92
N ARG A 126 2.37 6.58 -6.06
CA ARG A 126 3.29 7.71 -5.86
C ARG A 126 4.02 8.08 -7.15
N TRP A 127 4.47 7.07 -7.89
CA TRP A 127 5.10 7.26 -9.18
C TRP A 127 4.14 7.94 -10.17
N LEU A 128 2.87 7.54 -10.21
CA LEU A 128 1.81 8.19 -11.01
C LEU A 128 1.53 9.64 -10.57
N GLY A 129 1.95 10.05 -9.37
CA GLY A 129 1.79 11.40 -8.83
C GLY A 129 0.74 11.53 -7.73
N TYR A 130 0.19 10.43 -7.23
CA TYR A 130 -0.71 10.46 -6.08
C TYR A 130 0.07 10.67 -4.78
N GLU A 131 -0.38 11.63 -4.00
CA GLU A 131 0.15 11.95 -2.66
C GLU A 131 -0.84 11.49 -1.58
N ASP A 132 -0.41 11.51 -0.31
CA ASP A 132 -1.26 11.18 0.85
C ASP A 132 -1.94 9.80 0.77
N ILE A 133 -1.24 8.80 0.21
CA ILE A 133 -1.77 7.44 0.11
C ILE A 133 -1.98 6.87 1.51
N ARG A 134 -3.24 6.59 1.81
CA ARG A 134 -3.75 6.04 3.06
C ARG A 134 -4.53 4.76 2.78
N ARG A 135 -4.94 4.05 3.82
CA ARG A 135 -5.96 3.01 3.65
C ARG A 135 -7.31 3.66 3.35
N ALA A 136 -8.12 2.97 2.56
CA ALA A 136 -9.51 3.36 2.36
C ALA A 136 -10.28 3.19 3.68
N ASP A 137 -11.11 4.16 4.03
CA ASP A 137 -11.88 4.14 5.29
C ASP A 137 -12.97 3.07 5.26
N GLN A 138 -13.51 2.78 4.06
CA GLN A 138 -14.53 1.77 3.87
C GLN A 138 -13.91 0.40 3.56
N ARG A 139 -14.42 -0.62 4.26
CA ARG A 139 -14.08 -2.02 4.01
C ARG A 139 -14.55 -2.44 2.62
N GLN A 140 -13.61 -2.76 1.74
CA GLN A 140 -13.94 -3.44 0.49
C GLN A 140 -14.30 -4.91 0.78
N PRO A 141 -15.32 -5.46 0.09
CA PRO A 141 -15.82 -6.81 0.36
C PRO A 141 -14.81 -7.90 -0.01
N SER A 142 -13.91 -7.61 -0.94
CA SER A 142 -12.75 -8.42 -1.32
C SER A 142 -11.49 -7.55 -1.24
N GLY A 143 -10.30 -8.15 -1.26
CA GLY A 143 -9.00 -7.47 -1.33
C GLY A 143 -8.70 -6.39 -0.28
N ILE A 144 -7.78 -5.49 -0.63
CA ILE A 144 -7.18 -4.49 0.25
C ILE A 144 -7.37 -3.09 -0.36
N GLY A 145 -8.14 -2.25 0.33
CA GLY A 145 -8.43 -0.87 -0.10
C GLY A 145 -7.35 0.14 0.30
N LEU A 146 -6.93 0.95 -0.66
CA LEU A 146 -6.12 2.16 -0.49
C LEU A 146 -6.92 3.37 -0.99
N ALA A 147 -6.63 4.55 -0.46
CA ALA A 147 -7.20 5.81 -0.91
C ALA A 147 -6.11 6.87 -1.00
N ALA A 148 -6.24 7.77 -1.96
CA ALA A 148 -5.49 9.00 -2.05
C ALA A 148 -6.43 10.11 -2.51
N ARG A 149 -5.94 11.35 -2.58
CA ARG A 149 -6.79 12.46 -3.05
C ARG A 149 -7.30 12.16 -4.47
N GLY A 150 -8.62 12.08 -4.62
CA GLY A 150 -9.29 11.84 -5.90
C GLY A 150 -9.30 10.40 -6.40
N VAL A 151 -8.77 9.42 -5.65
CA VAL A 151 -8.75 8.02 -6.10
C VAL A 151 -8.98 7.00 -4.97
N LEU A 152 -9.81 6.01 -5.27
CA LEU A 152 -9.98 4.79 -4.49
C LEU A 152 -9.30 3.63 -5.22
N VAL A 153 -8.50 2.85 -4.51
CA VAL A 153 -7.71 1.78 -5.10
C VAL A 153 -7.98 0.47 -4.39
N GLN A 154 -8.16 -0.58 -5.18
CA GLN A 154 -8.36 -1.94 -4.71
C GLN A 154 -7.18 -2.82 -5.10
N VAL A 155 -6.59 -3.52 -4.14
CA VAL A 155 -5.50 -4.48 -4.36
C VAL A 155 -5.99 -5.88 -4.03
N ASP A 156 -6.07 -6.75 -5.03
CA ASP A 156 -6.45 -8.14 -4.85
C ASP A 156 -5.23 -9.07 -5.01
N PRO A 157 -4.69 -9.60 -3.90
CA PRO A 157 -3.58 -10.55 -3.92
C PRO A 157 -4.04 -12.01 -4.12
N SER A 158 -5.32 -12.24 -4.40
CA SER A 158 -5.89 -13.56 -4.64
C SER A 158 -5.24 -14.28 -5.82
N VAL A 159 -5.25 -15.62 -5.77
CA VAL A 159 -4.89 -16.51 -6.89
C VAL A 159 -6.08 -16.79 -7.83
N ARG A 160 -7.26 -16.24 -7.53
CA ARG A 160 -8.46 -16.32 -8.37
C ARG A 160 -8.65 -14.99 -9.10
N PRO A 161 -9.05 -15.00 -10.38
CA PRO A 161 -9.38 -13.77 -11.10
C PRO A 161 -10.46 -12.97 -10.38
N ALA A 162 -10.31 -11.65 -10.37
CA ALA A 162 -11.30 -10.73 -9.85
C ALA A 162 -12.61 -10.84 -10.66
N SER A 163 -13.72 -10.85 -9.94
CA SER A 163 -15.05 -11.07 -10.48
C SER A 163 -15.73 -9.77 -10.94
N LEU A 164 -16.80 -9.91 -11.73
CA LEU A 164 -17.67 -8.79 -12.10
C LEU A 164 -18.14 -8.00 -10.86
N ARG A 165 -18.53 -8.72 -9.80
CA ARG A 165 -19.00 -8.11 -8.55
C ARG A 165 -17.93 -7.26 -7.89
N ASP A 166 -16.67 -7.67 -7.93
CA ASP A 166 -15.57 -6.91 -7.32
C ASP A 166 -15.40 -5.54 -8.01
N VAL A 167 -15.48 -5.53 -9.35
CA VAL A 167 -15.43 -4.29 -10.15
C VAL A 167 -16.61 -3.39 -9.85
N GLU A 168 -17.83 -3.93 -9.82
CA GLU A 168 -19.04 -3.14 -9.58
C GLU A 168 -19.09 -2.56 -8.15
N CYS A 169 -18.68 -3.34 -7.15
CA CYS A 169 -18.60 -2.86 -5.77
C CYS A 169 -17.58 -1.73 -5.63
N LEU A 170 -16.40 -1.87 -6.21
CA LEU A 170 -15.39 -0.81 -6.20
C LEU A 170 -15.92 0.47 -6.83
N TRP A 171 -16.54 0.36 -8.01
CA TRP A 171 -17.08 1.50 -8.73
C TRP A 171 -18.21 2.20 -7.96
N LEU A 172 -19.12 1.45 -7.33
CA LEU A 172 -20.19 2.04 -6.52
C LEU A 172 -19.65 2.81 -5.30
N THR A 173 -18.61 2.29 -4.64
CA THR A 173 -17.95 3.01 -3.53
C THR A 173 -17.28 4.28 -4.04
N ALA A 174 -16.52 4.19 -5.13
CA ALA A 174 -15.84 5.34 -5.71
C ALA A 174 -16.82 6.42 -6.21
N MET A 175 -17.92 6.02 -6.84
CA MET A 175 -19.01 6.92 -7.24
C MET A 175 -19.63 7.62 -6.03
N THR A 176 -19.87 6.89 -4.94
CA THR A 176 -20.41 7.47 -3.69
C THR A 176 -19.46 8.52 -3.11
N GLU A 177 -18.15 8.26 -3.18
CA GLU A 177 -17.10 9.17 -2.73
C GLU A 177 -16.74 10.25 -3.78
N SER A 178 -17.35 10.21 -4.97
CA SER A 178 -17.01 11.06 -6.11
C SER A 178 -15.52 11.05 -6.46
N THR A 179 -14.91 9.87 -6.44
CA THR A 179 -13.49 9.64 -6.76
C THR A 179 -13.33 8.69 -7.95
N ASP A 180 -12.17 8.78 -8.60
CA ASP A 180 -11.78 7.77 -9.58
C ASP A 180 -11.49 6.44 -8.89
N CYS A 181 -11.52 5.32 -9.62
CA CYS A 181 -11.13 4.05 -9.06
C CYS A 181 -10.20 3.20 -9.92
N VAL A 182 -9.31 2.50 -9.22
CA VAL A 182 -8.29 1.63 -9.81
C VAL A 182 -8.33 0.27 -9.12
N HIS A 183 -8.32 -0.79 -9.90
CA HIS A 183 -8.22 -2.15 -9.39
C HIS A 183 -6.89 -2.76 -9.85
N PHE A 184 -6.15 -3.32 -8.90
CA PHE A 184 -4.97 -4.15 -9.13
C PHE A 184 -5.31 -5.59 -8.75
N SER A 185 -4.93 -6.56 -9.58
CA SER A 185 -5.09 -7.99 -9.26
C SER A 185 -3.85 -8.81 -9.63
N LEU A 186 -3.44 -9.74 -8.77
CA LEU A 186 -2.38 -10.71 -9.09
C LEU A 186 -2.84 -11.76 -10.12
N ALA A 187 -4.07 -12.28 -9.97
CA ALA A 187 -4.62 -13.31 -10.86
C ALA A 187 -5.34 -12.76 -12.08
N GLY A 188 -5.41 -11.43 -12.23
CA GLY A 188 -6.13 -10.75 -13.28
C GLY A 188 -7.64 -10.79 -13.10
N TYR A 189 -8.38 -10.78 -14.20
CA TYR A 189 -9.82 -10.51 -14.21
C TYR A 189 -10.57 -11.58 -14.99
N ALA A 190 -11.81 -11.85 -14.59
CA ALA A 190 -12.76 -12.54 -15.47
C ALA A 190 -13.10 -11.67 -16.69
N ASN A 191 -13.54 -12.28 -17.79
CA ASN A 191 -13.78 -11.54 -19.05
C ASN A 191 -14.92 -10.53 -18.90
N ASP A 192 -16.02 -10.93 -18.27
CA ASP A 192 -17.15 -10.07 -17.93
C ASP A 192 -16.75 -8.90 -17.02
N ALA A 193 -15.82 -9.11 -16.09
CA ALA A 193 -15.27 -8.07 -15.25
C ALA A 193 -14.46 -7.03 -16.05
N ARG A 194 -13.70 -7.46 -17.06
CA ARG A 194 -12.97 -6.54 -17.97
C ARG A 194 -13.93 -5.71 -18.81
N ASP A 195 -14.90 -6.37 -19.46
CA ASP A 195 -15.89 -5.69 -20.30
C ASP A 195 -16.69 -4.67 -19.49
N ARG A 196 -17.04 -5.02 -18.23
CA ARG A 196 -17.74 -4.11 -17.33
C ARG A 196 -16.86 -2.93 -16.92
N ALA A 197 -15.60 -3.16 -16.58
CA ALA A 197 -14.67 -2.09 -16.21
C ALA A 197 -14.50 -1.07 -17.34
N ASP A 198 -14.46 -1.52 -18.60
CA ASP A 198 -14.38 -0.63 -19.77
C ASP A 198 -15.63 0.23 -19.92
N GLY A 199 -16.82 -0.33 -19.68
CA GLY A 199 -18.06 0.42 -19.68
C GLY A 199 -18.19 1.41 -18.52
N LEU A 200 -17.54 1.16 -17.38
CA LEU A 200 -17.60 1.98 -16.17
C LEU A 200 -16.41 2.96 -16.02
N GLY A 201 -15.37 2.82 -16.84
CA GLY A 201 -14.14 3.60 -16.73
C GLY A 201 -13.23 3.20 -15.56
N VAL A 202 -13.37 1.98 -15.03
CA VAL A 202 -12.50 1.49 -13.93
C VAL A 202 -11.14 1.12 -14.51
N SER A 203 -10.07 1.68 -13.95
CA SER A 203 -8.71 1.36 -14.40
C SER A 203 -8.25 0.01 -13.86
N LEU A 204 -7.92 -0.93 -14.75
CA LEU A 204 -7.50 -2.28 -14.37
C LEU A 204 -6.00 -2.51 -14.58
N PHE A 205 -5.34 -3.08 -13.57
CA PHE A 205 -3.94 -3.46 -13.63
C PHE A 205 -3.73 -4.90 -13.17
N VAL A 206 -2.86 -5.62 -13.86
CA VAL A 206 -2.32 -6.90 -13.37
C VAL A 206 -1.00 -6.63 -12.65
N LEU A 207 -0.84 -7.23 -11.49
CA LEU A 207 0.43 -7.26 -10.78
C LEU A 207 1.18 -8.52 -11.18
N ASP A 208 2.40 -8.38 -11.69
CA ASP A 208 3.30 -9.52 -11.81
C ASP A 208 4.13 -9.71 -10.53
N LEU A 209 4.70 -10.91 -10.34
CA LEU A 209 5.54 -11.20 -9.16
C LEU A 209 6.85 -10.41 -9.14
N THR A 210 7.21 -9.73 -10.24
CA THR A 210 8.37 -8.83 -10.30
C THR A 210 8.04 -7.46 -9.69
N GLY A 211 6.75 -7.13 -9.56
CA GLY A 211 6.25 -5.94 -8.88
C GLY A 211 5.95 -4.77 -9.80
N THR A 212 5.94 -4.97 -11.12
CA THR A 212 5.55 -3.92 -12.08
C THR A 212 4.08 -4.10 -12.45
N PRO A 213 3.20 -3.15 -12.09
CA PRO A 213 1.81 -3.21 -12.54
C PRO A 213 1.71 -2.99 -14.05
N GLN A 214 0.94 -3.83 -14.74
CA GLN A 214 0.70 -3.76 -16.17
C GLN A 214 -0.74 -3.30 -16.44
N PRO A 215 -0.96 -2.24 -17.24
CA PRO A 215 -2.30 -1.79 -17.59
C PRO A 215 -3.00 -2.86 -18.44
N VAL A 216 -4.24 -3.18 -18.08
CA VAL A 216 -5.05 -4.21 -18.78
C VAL A 216 -5.99 -3.58 -19.79
N ASN A 217 -6.48 -2.37 -19.50
CA ASN A 217 -7.46 -1.70 -20.33
C ASN A 217 -7.08 -0.26 -20.70
N ARG A 218 -7.94 0.36 -21.51
CA ARG A 218 -7.72 1.72 -21.99
C ARG A 218 -7.66 2.74 -20.85
N ALA A 219 -8.58 2.66 -19.89
CA ALA A 219 -8.60 3.56 -18.74
C ALA A 219 -7.27 3.51 -17.95
N ALA A 220 -6.75 2.30 -17.70
CA ALA A 220 -5.44 2.12 -17.06
C ALA A 220 -4.30 2.68 -17.92
N THR A 221 -4.32 2.46 -19.24
CA THR A 221 -3.29 2.99 -20.15
C THR A 221 -3.28 4.51 -20.16
N ASP A 222 -4.45 5.13 -20.22
CA ASP A 222 -4.64 6.58 -20.17
C ASP A 222 -4.16 7.14 -18.82
N LEU A 223 -4.46 6.46 -17.71
CA LEU A 223 -3.97 6.83 -16.37
C LEU A 223 -2.44 6.79 -16.28
N VAL A 224 -1.78 5.79 -16.88
CA VAL A 224 -0.31 5.73 -16.92
C VAL A 224 0.26 6.90 -17.71
N ALA A 225 -0.34 7.22 -18.86
CA ALA A 225 0.10 8.31 -19.72
C ALA A 225 -0.08 9.69 -19.06
N THR A 226 -1.22 9.94 -18.40
CA THR A 226 -1.52 11.25 -17.81
C THR A 226 -0.98 11.42 -16.39
N GLY A 227 -0.88 10.33 -15.62
CA GLY A 227 -0.67 10.41 -14.16
C GLY A 227 -1.92 10.84 -13.39
N ALA A 228 -1.71 11.09 -12.09
CA ALA A 228 -2.73 11.61 -11.20
C ALA A 228 -3.29 12.94 -11.73
N ARG A 229 -4.61 13.02 -11.84
CA ARG A 229 -5.33 14.25 -12.19
C ARG A 229 -5.66 14.97 -10.89
N VAL A 230 -4.74 15.82 -10.43
CA VAL A 230 -4.91 16.65 -9.22
C VAL A 230 -5.63 17.95 -9.58
#